data_AF-A0A076HDA3-F1
#
_entry.id   AF-A0A076HDA3-F1
#
_cell.length_a   1.000
_cell.length_b   1.000
_cell.length_c   1.000
_cell.angle_alpha   90.00
_cell.angle_beta   90.00
_cell.angle_gamma   90.00
#
_symmetry.space_group_name_H-M   'P 1'
#
loop_
_entity.id
_entity.type
_entity.pdbx_description
1 polymer ?
#
loop_
_entity_poly.entity_id
_entity_poly.type
_entity_poly.pdbx_seq_one_letter_code
_entity_poly.pdbx_strand_id
1 'polypeptide(L)'
;MPTRKKTKDVAAYLAELQTSDIKGSVDDILLTCKVVRSAKECLSESDFRDLRDQCVAEDLYSSKIWSKLLQIGLDDRLYEIQAKDKKGEVLPASYTTLHLIHCLDDEELNEAVADGVIHKDASQGALNRWIKARRFQGTVQELPQDFSTVAEILAPAELEEETLERFKGDLEKLVGIYGFKTKYGDDQTMVALRLIRSKDKSEDVAVALAKALRSTWDGAPDDLKKQFELTSLEDLVQAPMGTFTGFLNKLREGREGFWMLHANDYIQKNALEYLKSASKGQRFNYRRRLKEVAEKHPHLAKTIEETLAGVMSY
;
A
#
# COMPACT_ATOMS: atom_id res chain seq x y z
N MET A 1 26.84 34.70 -32.95
CA MET A 1 25.84 34.36 -33.97
C MET A 1 24.93 33.29 -33.41
N PRO A 2 23.61 33.50 -33.29
CA PRO A 2 22.71 32.45 -32.82
C PRO A 2 22.55 31.41 -33.93
N THR A 3 23.05 30.20 -33.69
CA THR A 3 22.79 29.03 -34.53
C THR A 3 21.30 28.80 -34.60
N ARG A 4 20.69 29.02 -35.77
CA ARG A 4 19.31 28.58 -36.09
C ARG A 4 19.22 27.07 -35.80
N LYS A 5 18.58 26.68 -34.68
CA LYS A 5 18.17 25.29 -34.44
C LYS A 5 17.26 24.91 -35.62
N LYS A 6 17.63 23.90 -36.42
CA LYS A 6 16.74 23.33 -37.44
C LYS A 6 15.49 22.83 -36.72
N THR A 7 14.33 23.39 -37.03
CA THR A 7 13.04 22.93 -36.54
C THR A 7 12.76 21.55 -37.14
N LYS A 8 13.02 20.49 -36.37
CA LYS A 8 12.57 19.13 -36.71
C LYS A 8 11.05 19.08 -36.60
N ASP A 9 10.40 18.33 -37.48
CA ASP A 9 8.96 18.07 -37.43
C ASP A 9 8.65 16.86 -36.54
N VAL A 10 7.35 16.59 -36.32
CA VAL A 10 6.86 15.47 -35.48
C VAL A 10 7.40 14.12 -35.99
N ALA A 11 7.43 13.93 -37.31
CA ALA A 11 7.89 12.69 -37.93
C ALA A 11 9.38 12.43 -37.68
N ALA A 12 10.22 13.47 -37.74
CA ALA A 12 11.64 13.36 -37.43
C ALA A 12 11.90 12.98 -35.97
N TYR A 13 11.14 13.55 -35.02
CA TYR A 13 11.24 13.16 -33.61
C TYR A 13 10.73 11.73 -33.35
N LEU A 14 9.65 11.32 -34.00
CA LEU A 14 9.13 9.96 -33.89
C LEU A 14 10.15 8.92 -34.38
N ALA A 15 10.77 9.15 -35.54
CA ALA A 15 11.80 8.27 -36.07
C ALA A 15 13.02 8.16 -35.13
N GLU A 16 13.45 9.26 -34.50
CA GLU A 16 14.51 9.22 -33.50
C GLU A 16 14.10 8.40 -32.28
N LEU A 17 12.86 8.55 -31.79
CA LEU A 17 12.35 7.80 -30.64
C LEU A 17 12.20 6.30 -30.91
N GLN A 18 11.83 5.92 -32.13
CA GLN A 18 11.75 4.51 -32.58
C GLN A 18 13.11 3.81 -32.60
N THR A 19 14.20 4.57 -32.77
CA THR A 19 15.57 4.01 -32.78
C THR A 19 16.21 3.95 -31.39
N SER A 20 15.56 4.53 -30.38
CA SER A 20 16.08 4.61 -29.02
C SER A 20 15.49 3.51 -28.13
N ASP A 21 16.27 2.99 -27.17
CA ASP A 21 15.85 1.91 -26.28
C ASP A 21 15.95 2.32 -24.80
N ILE A 22 14.81 2.33 -24.12
CA ILE A 22 14.73 2.61 -22.67
C ILE A 22 15.08 1.39 -21.78
N LYS A 23 15.33 0.23 -22.41
CA LYS A 23 15.86 -0.99 -21.78
C LYS A 23 17.37 -1.16 -22.04
N GLY A 24 17.97 -0.23 -22.79
CA GLY A 24 19.39 -0.22 -23.12
C GLY A 24 20.27 0.33 -22.01
N SER A 25 21.39 0.94 -22.39
CA SER A 25 22.33 1.57 -21.47
C SER A 25 21.74 2.85 -20.85
N VAL A 26 22.40 3.37 -19.81
CA VAL A 26 22.05 4.69 -19.23
C VAL A 26 22.09 5.77 -20.30
N ASP A 27 23.10 5.75 -21.17
CA ASP A 27 23.26 6.76 -22.21
C ASP A 27 22.16 6.68 -23.26
N ASP A 28 21.66 5.48 -23.57
CA ASP A 28 20.50 5.29 -24.46
C ASP A 28 19.24 5.90 -23.83
N ILE A 29 18.99 5.62 -22.54
CA ILE A 29 17.85 6.17 -21.81
C ILE A 29 17.94 7.71 -21.77
N LEU A 30 19.11 8.25 -21.45
CA LEU A 30 19.34 9.70 -21.39
C LEU A 30 19.24 10.35 -22.78
N LEU A 31 19.63 9.66 -23.84
CA LEU A 31 19.44 10.12 -25.21
C LEU A 31 17.95 10.20 -25.55
N THR A 32 17.16 9.17 -25.24
CA THR A 32 15.70 9.22 -25.40
C THR A 32 15.10 10.40 -24.64
N CYS A 33 15.54 10.64 -23.39
CA CYS A 33 15.07 11.77 -22.59
C CYS A 33 15.43 13.13 -23.22
N LYS A 34 16.62 13.27 -23.81
CA LYS A 34 17.02 14.47 -24.58
C LYS A 34 16.15 14.69 -25.82
N VAL A 35 15.79 13.63 -26.54
CA VAL A 35 14.91 13.71 -27.71
C VAL A 35 13.53 14.21 -27.28
N VAL A 36 12.96 13.65 -26.21
CA VAL A 36 11.67 14.08 -25.65
C VAL A 36 11.71 15.55 -25.18
N ARG A 37 12.79 15.98 -24.50
CA ARG A 37 12.99 17.39 -24.13
C ARG A 37 13.09 18.30 -25.34
N SER A 38 13.90 17.93 -26.33
CA SER A 38 14.07 18.71 -27.57
C SER A 38 12.74 18.87 -28.31
N ALA A 39 11.93 17.80 -28.36
CA ALA A 39 10.57 17.87 -28.89
C ALA A 39 9.70 18.86 -28.11
N LYS A 40 9.74 18.84 -26.78
CA LYS A 40 8.98 19.79 -25.94
C LYS A 40 9.41 21.26 -26.14
N GLU A 41 10.69 21.50 -26.38
CA GLU A 41 11.24 22.85 -26.60
C GLU A 41 11.00 23.38 -28.03
N CYS A 42 10.90 22.49 -29.03
CA CYS A 42 10.89 22.87 -30.44
C CYS A 42 9.53 22.72 -31.13
N LEU A 43 8.64 21.87 -30.63
CA LEU A 43 7.31 21.65 -31.19
C LEU A 43 6.28 22.56 -30.51
N SER A 44 5.17 22.82 -31.19
CA SER A 44 4.00 23.44 -30.57
C SER A 44 3.37 22.49 -29.54
N GLU A 45 2.53 23.01 -28.65
CA GLU A 45 1.86 22.17 -27.65
C GLU A 45 0.88 21.15 -28.27
N SER A 46 0.31 21.47 -29.45
CA SER A 46 -0.48 20.50 -30.22
C SER A 46 0.41 19.40 -30.77
N ASP A 47 1.47 19.78 -31.49
CA ASP A 47 2.38 18.84 -32.15
C ASP A 47 3.11 17.93 -31.15
N PHE A 48 3.44 18.45 -29.96
CA PHE A 48 4.03 17.65 -28.88
C PHE A 48 3.05 16.63 -28.30
N ARG A 49 1.75 16.98 -28.20
CA ARG A 49 0.71 16.03 -27.80
C ARG A 49 0.49 14.98 -28.88
N ASP A 50 0.45 15.38 -30.14
CA ASP A 50 0.32 14.48 -31.27
C ASP A 50 1.48 13.48 -31.34
N LEU A 51 2.73 13.94 -31.10
CA LEU A 51 3.90 13.08 -31.00
C LEU A 51 3.76 12.04 -29.87
N ARG A 52 3.33 12.46 -28.67
CA ARG A 52 3.08 11.54 -27.55
C ARG A 52 2.03 10.50 -27.93
N ASP A 53 0.92 10.93 -28.51
CA ASP A 53 -0.21 10.07 -28.83
C ASP A 53 0.16 9.06 -29.93
N GLN A 54 1.00 9.46 -30.90
CA GLN A 54 1.60 8.55 -31.88
C GLN A 54 2.52 7.52 -31.20
N CYS A 55 3.38 7.92 -30.27
CA CYS A 55 4.23 6.98 -29.52
C CYS A 55 3.42 5.98 -28.69
N VAL A 56 2.26 6.39 -28.16
CA VAL A 56 1.34 5.51 -27.44
C VAL A 56 0.62 4.56 -28.39
N ALA A 57 0.18 5.05 -29.56
CA ALA A 57 -0.51 4.26 -30.57
C ALA A 57 0.40 3.17 -31.19
N GLU A 58 1.70 3.46 -31.33
CA GLU A 58 2.71 2.54 -31.84
C GLU A 58 3.31 1.62 -30.75
N ASP A 59 2.77 1.65 -29.53
CA ASP A 59 3.23 0.86 -28.37
C ASP A 59 4.73 1.06 -28.03
N LEU A 60 5.28 2.22 -28.41
CA LEU A 60 6.67 2.58 -28.05
C LEU A 60 6.75 2.88 -26.56
N TYR A 61 5.86 3.76 -26.07
CA TYR A 61 5.82 4.20 -24.68
C TYR A 61 4.39 4.42 -24.20
N SER A 62 4.07 3.95 -23.00
CA SER A 62 2.83 4.39 -22.34
C SER A 62 2.89 5.87 -21.96
N SER A 63 1.73 6.53 -21.85
CA SER A 63 1.63 7.93 -21.39
C SER A 63 2.35 8.17 -20.05
N LYS A 64 2.34 7.17 -19.16
CA LYS A 64 3.07 7.22 -17.88
C LYS A 64 4.59 7.21 -18.06
N ILE A 65 5.10 6.41 -18.98
CA ILE A 65 6.55 6.35 -19.28
C ILE A 65 6.99 7.65 -19.94
N TRP A 66 6.21 8.15 -20.91
CA TRP A 66 6.47 9.44 -21.57
C TRP A 66 6.68 10.58 -20.58
N SER A 67 5.77 10.74 -19.61
CA SER A 67 5.88 11.79 -18.59
C SER A 67 7.15 11.67 -17.75
N LYS A 68 7.59 10.44 -17.44
CA LYS A 68 8.84 10.21 -16.70
C LYS A 68 10.08 10.53 -17.52
N LEU A 69 10.10 10.13 -18.80
CA LEU A 69 11.20 10.44 -19.71
C LEU A 69 11.34 11.95 -19.91
N LEU A 70 10.23 12.67 -20.00
CA LEU A 70 10.24 14.14 -20.04
C LEU A 70 10.81 14.74 -18.75
N GLN A 71 10.36 14.28 -17.59
CA GLN A 71 10.85 14.76 -16.28
C GLN A 71 12.36 14.54 -16.11
N ILE A 72 12.86 13.35 -16.44
CA ILE A 72 14.30 13.04 -16.48
C ILE A 72 15.00 13.95 -17.48
N GLY A 73 14.40 14.14 -18.67
CA GLY A 73 14.96 14.96 -19.75
C GLY A 73 15.21 16.41 -19.34
N LEU A 74 14.31 16.96 -18.53
CA LEU A 74 14.36 18.33 -18.00
C LEU A 74 15.35 18.51 -16.84
N ASP A 75 15.89 17.43 -16.28
CA ASP A 75 16.83 17.49 -15.15
C ASP A 75 18.29 17.48 -15.63
N ASP A 76 18.87 18.68 -15.71
CA ASP A 76 20.26 18.86 -16.13
C ASP A 76 21.27 18.19 -15.16
N ARG A 77 20.90 18.01 -13.87
CA ARG A 77 21.78 17.45 -12.83
C ARG A 77 22.18 16.01 -13.13
N LEU A 78 21.27 15.22 -13.72
CA LEU A 78 21.54 13.82 -14.08
C LEU A 78 22.61 13.70 -15.15
N TYR A 79 22.60 14.58 -16.16
CA TYR A 79 23.63 14.58 -17.21
C TYR A 79 25.00 14.99 -16.65
N GLU A 80 25.02 15.95 -15.72
CA GLU A 80 26.25 16.35 -15.03
C GLU A 80 26.83 15.22 -14.18
N ILE A 81 25.99 14.50 -13.42
CA ILE A 81 26.42 13.34 -12.62
C ILE A 81 26.98 12.24 -13.51
N GLN A 82 26.30 11.92 -14.60
CA GLN A 82 26.76 10.92 -15.56
C GLN A 82 28.09 11.32 -16.23
N ALA A 83 28.30 12.61 -16.50
CA ALA A 83 29.51 13.13 -17.14
C ALA A 83 30.71 13.32 -16.19
N LYS A 84 30.50 13.29 -14.86
CA LYS A 84 31.55 13.53 -13.85
C LYS A 84 32.56 12.37 -13.73
N ASP A 85 32.16 11.14 -14.04
CA ASP A 85 33.09 10.00 -14.07
C ASP A 85 33.61 9.75 -15.49
N LYS A 86 34.93 9.55 -15.63
CA LYS A 86 35.60 9.31 -16.91
C LYS A 86 35.15 8.01 -17.59
N LYS A 87 34.51 7.11 -16.84
CA LYS A 87 33.96 5.85 -17.36
C LYS A 87 32.47 5.92 -17.70
N GLY A 88 31.75 6.97 -17.32
CA GLY A 88 30.32 7.12 -17.63
C GLY A 88 29.41 6.06 -16.99
N GLU A 89 29.76 5.51 -15.82
CA GLU A 89 28.98 4.44 -15.16
C GLU A 89 28.58 4.83 -13.73
N VAL A 90 28.03 6.04 -13.55
CA VAL A 90 27.59 6.51 -12.22
C VAL A 90 26.11 6.22 -12.00
N LEU A 91 25.29 6.41 -13.02
CA LEU A 91 23.85 6.22 -12.89
C LEU A 91 23.41 4.78 -13.19
N PRO A 92 22.30 4.32 -12.61
CA PRO A 92 21.75 3.00 -12.89
C PRO A 92 21.04 2.95 -14.25
N ALA A 93 21.19 1.84 -14.99
CA ALA A 93 20.59 1.59 -16.30
C ALA A 93 19.09 1.24 -16.22
N SER A 94 18.32 2.13 -15.58
CA SER A 94 16.90 1.93 -15.32
C SER A 94 16.17 3.28 -15.28
N TYR A 95 15.30 3.54 -16.25
CA TYR A 95 14.54 4.79 -16.30
C TYR A 95 13.67 5.00 -15.04
N THR A 96 13.20 3.92 -14.40
CA THR A 96 12.43 4.03 -13.14
C THR A 96 13.31 4.45 -11.97
N THR A 97 14.57 4.04 -11.96
CA THR A 97 15.54 4.43 -10.93
C THR A 97 16.07 5.83 -11.18
N LEU A 98 16.37 6.20 -12.44
CA LEU A 98 16.69 7.57 -12.84
C LEU A 98 15.57 8.55 -12.47
N HIS A 99 14.30 8.16 -12.67
CA HIS A 99 13.16 8.96 -12.25
C HIS A 99 13.12 9.18 -10.73
N LEU A 100 13.53 8.20 -9.91
CA LEU A 100 13.63 8.40 -8.46
C LEU A 100 14.75 9.37 -8.09
N ILE A 101 15.89 9.31 -8.78
CA ILE A 101 17.01 10.24 -8.57
C ILE A 101 16.58 11.67 -8.93
N HIS A 102 15.84 11.84 -10.03
CA HIS A 102 15.26 13.13 -10.41
C HIS A 102 14.38 13.73 -9.29
N CYS A 103 13.62 12.90 -8.57
CA CYS A 103 12.75 13.33 -7.49
C CYS A 103 13.49 13.73 -6.18
N LEU A 104 14.82 13.69 -6.17
CA LEU A 104 15.64 14.20 -5.07
C LEU A 104 15.81 15.71 -5.19
N ASP A 105 15.76 16.40 -4.07
CA ASP A 105 16.25 17.79 -3.99
C ASP A 105 17.79 17.84 -4.10
N ASP A 106 18.36 19.03 -4.16
CA ASP A 106 19.80 19.18 -4.37
C ASP A 106 20.63 18.70 -3.17
N GLU A 107 20.12 18.83 -1.95
CA GLU A 107 20.80 18.34 -0.74
C GLU A 107 20.77 16.80 -0.70
N GLU A 108 19.62 16.23 -1.04
CA GLU A 108 19.38 14.81 -1.21
C GLU A 108 20.28 14.17 -2.24
N LEU A 109 20.36 14.79 -3.40
CA LEU A 109 21.15 14.30 -4.50
C LEU A 109 22.65 14.33 -4.16
N ASN A 110 23.14 15.41 -3.54
CA ASN A 110 24.55 15.55 -3.18
C ASN A 110 24.97 14.53 -2.11
N GLU A 111 24.15 14.34 -1.08
CA GLU A 111 24.41 13.33 -0.04
C GLU A 111 24.31 11.91 -0.59
N ALA A 112 23.31 11.61 -1.43
CA ALA A 112 23.18 10.27 -2.04
C ALA A 112 24.38 9.89 -2.90
N VAL A 113 24.98 10.88 -3.58
CA VAL A 113 26.24 10.70 -4.31
C VAL A 113 27.42 10.54 -3.36
N ALA A 114 27.52 11.35 -2.29
CA ALA A 114 28.60 11.28 -1.31
C ALA A 114 28.61 9.96 -0.53
N ASP A 115 27.43 9.46 -0.15
CA ASP A 115 27.23 8.18 0.54
C ASP A 115 27.44 6.96 -0.37
N GLY A 116 27.63 7.17 -1.68
CA GLY A 116 27.82 6.11 -2.66
C GLY A 116 26.56 5.27 -2.94
N VAL A 117 25.38 5.80 -2.63
CA VAL A 117 24.09 5.13 -2.84
C VAL A 117 23.65 5.20 -4.29
N ILE A 118 24.03 6.28 -4.99
CA ILE A 118 23.87 6.41 -6.44
C ILE A 118 25.12 5.82 -7.10
N HIS A 119 24.95 4.66 -7.74
CA HIS A 119 25.96 3.96 -8.53
C HIS A 119 25.29 3.13 -9.64
N LYS A 120 26.06 2.61 -10.61
CA LYS A 120 25.54 1.84 -11.75
C LYS A 120 24.68 0.61 -11.39
N ASP A 121 25.01 -0.03 -10.28
CA ASP A 121 24.32 -1.23 -9.78
C ASP A 121 23.21 -0.87 -8.76
N ALA A 122 22.92 0.42 -8.56
CA ALA A 122 21.93 0.86 -7.59
C ALA A 122 20.54 0.38 -8.00
N SER A 123 19.94 -0.44 -7.13
CA SER A 123 18.56 -0.88 -7.33
C SER A 123 17.57 0.19 -6.86
N GLN A 124 16.43 0.26 -7.56
CA GLN A 124 15.29 1.10 -7.17
C GLN A 124 14.90 0.90 -5.68
N GLY A 125 14.96 -0.34 -5.20
CA GLY A 125 14.62 -0.69 -3.82
C GLY A 125 15.64 -0.17 -2.79
N ALA A 126 16.94 -0.21 -3.11
CA ALA A 126 17.98 0.30 -2.24
C ALA A 126 17.91 1.83 -2.12
N LEU A 127 17.76 2.52 -3.26
CA LEU A 127 17.62 3.98 -3.28
C LEU A 127 16.38 4.43 -2.50
N ASN A 128 15.23 3.78 -2.70
CA ASN A 128 14.02 4.08 -1.91
C ASN A 128 14.21 3.87 -0.41
N ARG A 129 14.97 2.85 0.02
CA ARG A 129 15.26 2.64 1.46
C ARG A 129 16.15 3.74 2.01
N TRP A 130 17.16 4.18 1.26
CA TRP A 130 18.01 5.29 1.68
C TRP A 130 17.24 6.61 1.73
N ILE A 131 16.42 6.92 0.71
CA ILE A 131 15.57 8.12 0.70
C ILE A 131 14.66 8.15 1.93
N LYS A 132 14.04 7.00 2.25
CA LYS A 132 13.26 6.88 3.48
C LYS A 132 14.14 7.07 4.71
N ALA A 133 15.26 6.38 4.81
CA ALA A 133 16.15 6.51 5.95
C ALA A 133 16.58 7.96 6.16
N ARG A 134 16.92 8.71 5.10
CA ARG A 134 17.36 10.11 5.15
C ARG A 134 16.21 11.09 5.46
N ARG A 135 15.11 11.04 4.71
CA ARG A 135 13.93 11.90 4.95
C ARG A 135 13.29 11.67 6.31
N PHE A 136 13.44 10.47 6.85
CA PHE A 136 12.91 10.09 8.16
C PHE A 136 14.02 9.96 9.23
N GLN A 137 15.29 10.26 8.94
CA GLN A 137 16.38 10.28 9.93
C GLN A 137 16.17 11.49 10.84
N GLY A 138 15.73 11.21 12.07
CA GLY A 138 15.19 12.19 13.02
C GLY A 138 13.84 11.77 13.62
N THR A 139 13.14 10.81 13.01
CA THR A 139 11.89 10.21 13.55
C THR A 139 12.13 8.98 14.42
N VAL A 140 13.33 8.39 14.38
CA VAL A 140 13.79 7.38 15.35
C VAL A 140 14.89 7.99 16.23
N GLN A 141 14.54 9.06 16.96
CA GLN A 141 15.25 9.37 18.19
C GLN A 141 14.60 8.52 19.29
N GLU A 142 15.39 7.71 19.99
CA GLU A 142 15.00 7.23 21.31
C GLU A 142 14.49 8.44 22.11
N LEU A 143 13.23 8.38 22.53
CA LEU A 143 12.60 9.44 23.30
C LEU A 143 13.49 9.72 24.52
N PRO A 144 13.98 10.96 24.73
CA PRO A 144 14.42 11.35 26.06
C PRO A 144 13.26 11.05 27.03
N GLN A 145 13.54 10.47 28.19
CA GLN A 145 12.54 10.02 29.18
C GLN A 145 11.54 11.12 29.62
N ASP A 146 11.76 12.36 29.22
CA ASP A 146 11.04 13.55 29.68
C ASP A 146 9.92 14.04 28.73
N PHE A 147 9.73 13.42 27.56
CA PHE A 147 8.62 13.78 26.65
C PHE A 147 7.42 12.84 26.81
N SER A 148 6.34 13.32 27.42
CA SER A 148 5.05 12.61 27.48
C SER A 148 4.17 12.94 26.28
N THR A 149 3.46 11.95 25.74
CA THR A 149 2.42 12.18 24.72
C THR A 149 1.35 13.11 25.27
N VAL A 150 1.18 14.28 24.65
CA VAL A 150 0.18 15.28 25.06
C VAL A 150 -1.20 14.98 24.43
N ALA A 151 -1.23 14.49 23.19
CA ALA A 151 -2.46 14.12 22.50
C ALA A 151 -2.20 13.11 21.36
N GLU A 152 -3.16 12.21 21.14
CA GLU A 152 -3.21 11.31 19.97
C GLU A 152 -4.44 11.67 19.14
N ILE A 153 -4.26 11.84 17.83
CA ILE A 153 -5.34 12.23 16.92
C ILE A 153 -5.54 11.10 15.91
N LEU A 154 -6.75 10.53 15.89
CA LEU A 154 -7.15 9.49 14.97
C LEU A 154 -7.96 10.09 13.83
N ALA A 155 -7.42 10.00 12.61
CA ALA A 155 -8.15 10.41 11.41
C ALA A 155 -9.29 9.43 11.10
N PRO A 156 -10.48 9.92 10.69
CA PRO A 156 -11.54 9.08 10.15
C PRO A 156 -11.06 8.27 8.92
N ALA A 157 -11.59 7.07 8.73
CA ALA A 157 -11.17 6.17 7.64
C ALA A 157 -11.52 6.70 6.24
N GLU A 158 -12.52 7.58 6.14
CA GLU A 158 -13.03 8.18 4.90
C GLU A 158 -12.53 9.62 4.70
N LEU A 159 -11.51 10.04 5.45
CA LEU A 159 -10.96 11.39 5.32
C LEU A 159 -10.33 11.57 3.93
N GLU A 160 -10.83 12.53 3.17
CA GLU A 160 -10.26 12.88 1.86
C GLU A 160 -8.80 13.33 2.01
N GLU A 161 -7.96 12.97 1.04
CA GLU A 161 -6.52 13.23 1.05
C GLU A 161 -6.19 14.72 1.18
N GLU A 162 -6.94 15.58 0.49
CA GLU A 162 -6.82 17.04 0.60
C GLU A 162 -7.11 17.54 2.02
N THR A 163 -8.11 16.95 2.69
CA THR A 163 -8.45 17.30 4.07
C THR A 163 -7.37 16.82 5.04
N LEU A 164 -6.79 15.65 4.80
CA LEU A 164 -5.68 15.13 5.59
C LEU A 164 -4.41 15.99 5.43
N GLU A 165 -4.09 16.41 4.21
CA GLU A 165 -2.95 17.30 3.94
C GLU A 165 -3.13 18.67 4.60
N ARG A 166 -4.32 19.25 4.50
CA ARG A 166 -4.65 20.50 5.21
C ARG A 166 -4.48 20.34 6.72
N PHE A 167 -4.97 19.24 7.29
CA PHE A 167 -4.83 18.94 8.71
C PHE A 167 -3.37 18.76 9.13
N LYS A 168 -2.56 18.07 8.32
CA LYS A 168 -1.10 17.94 8.55
C LYS A 168 -0.42 19.31 8.55
N GLY A 169 -0.73 20.17 7.57
CA GLY A 169 -0.19 21.52 7.50
C GLY A 169 -0.61 22.40 8.69
N ASP A 170 -1.83 22.22 9.21
CA ASP A 170 -2.28 22.92 10.42
C ASP A 170 -1.58 22.40 11.69
N LEU A 171 -1.31 21.09 11.78
CA LEU A 171 -0.48 20.52 12.86
C LEU A 171 0.96 21.03 12.81
N GLU A 172 1.55 21.17 11.63
CA GLU A 172 2.91 21.71 11.45
C GLU A 172 3.01 23.15 11.94
N LYS A 173 1.98 23.98 11.71
CA LYS A 173 1.92 25.34 12.28
C LYS A 173 1.90 25.31 13.80
N LEU A 174 1.12 24.41 14.41
CA LEU A 174 1.07 24.24 15.87
C LEU A 174 2.40 23.75 16.44
N VAL A 175 3.06 22.83 15.74
CA VAL A 175 4.43 22.38 16.05
C VAL A 175 5.40 23.56 16.05
N GLY A 176 5.36 24.41 15.01
CA GLY A 176 6.22 25.58 14.90
C GLY A 176 6.01 26.62 16.01
N ILE A 177 4.77 26.80 16.48
CA ILE A 177 4.42 27.80 17.52
C ILE A 177 4.78 27.30 18.92
N TYR A 178 4.51 26.03 19.22
CA TYR A 178 4.54 25.50 20.59
C TYR A 178 5.65 24.48 20.84
N GLY A 179 6.46 24.15 19.83
CA GLY A 179 7.61 23.25 19.98
C GLY A 179 7.23 21.76 20.14
N PHE A 180 6.03 21.36 19.70
CA PHE A 180 5.63 19.96 19.70
C PHE A 180 6.38 19.15 18.64
N LYS A 181 6.45 17.83 18.78
CA LYS A 181 6.87 16.92 17.70
C LYS A 181 5.69 16.08 17.26
N THR A 182 5.37 16.10 15.96
CA THR A 182 4.36 15.21 15.36
C THR A 182 4.99 13.88 15.00
N LYS A 183 4.31 12.77 15.32
CA LYS A 183 4.65 11.44 14.82
C LYS A 183 3.55 11.00 13.87
N TYR A 184 3.88 10.82 12.60
CA TYR A 184 3.01 10.17 11.63
C TYR A 184 3.37 8.68 11.63
N GLY A 185 2.40 7.80 11.81
CA GLY A 185 2.66 6.36 11.65
C GLY A 185 3.01 6.09 10.18
N ASP A 186 4.15 5.44 9.88
CA ASP A 186 4.48 5.07 8.50
C ASP A 186 3.36 4.21 7.89
N ASP A 187 3.18 4.23 6.56
CA ASP A 187 2.25 3.33 5.88
C ASP A 187 2.57 1.83 6.10
N GLN A 188 3.85 1.47 6.24
CA GLN A 188 4.25 0.11 6.63
C GLN A 188 3.88 -0.19 8.08
N THR A 189 3.99 0.81 8.95
CA THR A 189 3.57 0.73 10.35
C THR A 189 2.04 0.73 10.44
N MET A 190 1.30 1.37 9.54
CA MET A 190 -0.17 1.34 9.48
C MET A 190 -0.69 0.00 8.97
N VAL A 191 -0.05 -0.62 7.97
CA VAL A 191 -0.39 -2.00 7.56
C VAL A 191 0.01 -3.00 8.65
N ALA A 192 1.19 -2.85 9.26
CA ALA A 192 1.61 -3.68 10.39
C ALA A 192 0.70 -3.48 11.61
N LEU A 193 0.33 -2.25 11.95
CA LEU A 193 -0.62 -1.94 13.03
C LEU A 193 -2.04 -2.39 12.67
N ARG A 194 -2.46 -2.35 11.39
CA ARG A 194 -3.73 -2.96 10.95
C ARG A 194 -3.67 -4.47 11.10
N LEU A 195 -2.55 -5.11 10.77
CA LEU A 195 -2.36 -6.55 10.94
C LEU A 195 -2.32 -6.93 12.43
N ILE A 196 -1.60 -6.16 13.24
CA ILE A 196 -1.54 -6.32 14.71
C ILE A 196 -2.92 -6.10 15.31
N ARG A 197 -3.61 -4.98 15.02
CA ARG A 197 -4.98 -4.72 15.49
C ARG A 197 -5.97 -5.77 15.00
N SER A 198 -5.83 -6.27 13.77
CA SER A 198 -6.67 -7.36 13.25
C SER A 198 -6.39 -8.67 13.98
N LYS A 199 -5.12 -8.94 14.32
CA LYS A 199 -4.70 -10.08 15.11
C LYS A 199 -5.20 -9.97 16.55
N ASP A 200 -4.98 -8.86 17.23
CA ASP A 200 -5.46 -8.60 18.59
C ASP A 200 -6.99 -8.71 18.65
N LYS A 201 -7.71 -8.07 17.71
CA LYS A 201 -9.17 -8.23 17.61
C LYS A 201 -9.59 -9.67 17.31
N SER A 202 -8.82 -10.41 16.50
CA SER A 202 -9.13 -11.82 16.25
C SER A 202 -8.94 -12.68 17.48
N GLU A 203 -7.94 -12.36 18.32
CA GLU A 203 -7.71 -13.03 19.59
C GLU A 203 -8.83 -12.70 20.58
N ASP A 204 -9.25 -11.43 20.67
CA ASP A 204 -10.38 -11.00 21.49
C ASP A 204 -11.69 -11.72 21.10
N VAL A 205 -11.99 -11.79 19.80
CA VAL A 205 -13.16 -12.50 19.28
C VAL A 205 -13.04 -14.01 19.53
N ALA A 206 -11.85 -14.59 19.38
CA ALA A 206 -11.62 -16.01 19.68
C ALA A 206 -11.82 -16.31 21.16
N VAL A 207 -11.33 -15.47 22.07
CA VAL A 207 -11.52 -15.59 23.51
C VAL A 207 -13.00 -15.44 23.89
N ALA A 208 -13.69 -14.46 23.31
CA ALA A 208 -15.13 -14.26 23.53
C ALA A 208 -15.94 -15.47 23.03
N LEU A 209 -15.61 -16.00 21.85
CA LEU A 209 -16.25 -17.18 21.27
C LEU A 209 -15.97 -18.45 22.09
N ALA A 210 -14.72 -18.66 22.52
CA ALA A 210 -14.36 -19.75 23.43
C ALA A 210 -15.14 -19.65 24.74
N LYS A 211 -15.26 -18.46 25.32
CA LYS A 211 -16.04 -18.24 26.54
C LYS A 211 -17.52 -18.59 26.33
N ALA A 212 -18.12 -18.16 25.22
CA ALA A 212 -19.52 -18.47 24.89
C ALA A 212 -19.75 -19.97 24.68
N LEU A 213 -18.81 -20.66 24.03
CA LEU A 213 -18.91 -22.08 23.70
C LEU A 213 -18.49 -23.03 24.83
N ARG A 214 -17.93 -22.54 25.94
CA ARG A 214 -17.36 -23.40 26.99
C ARG A 214 -18.35 -24.42 27.54
N SER A 215 -19.54 -23.98 27.96
CA SER A 215 -20.57 -24.90 28.47
C SER A 215 -21.04 -25.91 27.40
N THR A 216 -21.08 -25.48 26.14
CA THR A 216 -21.44 -26.34 25.01
C THR A 216 -20.37 -27.40 24.75
N TRP A 217 -19.10 -27.04 24.86
CA TRP A 217 -17.97 -27.95 24.70
C TRP A 217 -17.87 -28.96 25.85
N ASP A 218 -18.02 -28.49 27.09
CA ASP A 218 -17.95 -29.34 28.28
C ASP A 218 -19.11 -30.36 28.29
N GLY A 219 -20.29 -29.96 27.80
CA GLY A 219 -21.45 -30.86 27.65
C GLY A 219 -21.45 -31.72 26.38
N ALA A 220 -20.48 -31.54 25.47
CA ALA A 220 -20.45 -32.29 24.22
C ALA A 220 -19.91 -33.72 24.41
N PRO A 221 -20.52 -34.74 23.77
CA PRO A 221 -20.03 -36.12 23.81
C PRO A 221 -18.60 -36.27 23.25
N ASP A 222 -17.79 -37.12 23.87
CA ASP A 222 -16.38 -37.30 23.48
C ASP A 222 -16.21 -38.04 22.14
N ASP A 223 -17.15 -38.91 21.78
CA ASP A 223 -17.22 -39.54 20.45
C ASP A 223 -17.46 -38.50 19.35
N LEU A 224 -18.30 -37.49 19.63
CA LEU A 224 -18.52 -36.38 18.72
C LEU A 224 -17.27 -35.51 18.56
N LYS A 225 -16.57 -35.19 19.64
CA LYS A 225 -15.29 -34.45 19.59
C LYS A 225 -14.26 -35.21 18.74
N LYS A 226 -14.12 -36.53 18.95
CA LYS A 226 -13.24 -37.40 18.16
C LYS A 226 -13.61 -37.45 16.69
N GLN A 227 -14.90 -37.50 16.36
CA GLN A 227 -15.36 -37.52 14.96
C GLN A 227 -14.93 -36.28 14.17
N PHE A 228 -14.86 -35.12 14.82
CA PHE A 228 -14.42 -33.88 14.20
C PHE A 228 -12.93 -33.60 14.42
N GLU A 229 -12.17 -34.55 14.97
CA GLU A 229 -10.73 -34.44 15.27
C GLU A 229 -10.40 -33.26 16.20
N LEU A 230 -11.31 -32.94 17.13
CA LEU A 230 -11.16 -31.83 18.07
C LEU A 230 -10.62 -32.34 19.41
N THR A 231 -9.47 -31.83 19.84
CA THR A 231 -8.84 -32.18 21.13
C THR A 231 -9.09 -31.14 22.21
N SER A 232 -9.39 -29.90 21.81
CA SER A 232 -9.64 -28.78 22.71
C SER A 232 -10.76 -27.85 22.20
N LEU A 233 -11.30 -27.02 23.09
CA LEU A 233 -12.23 -25.95 22.72
C LEU A 233 -11.59 -24.93 21.78
N GLU A 234 -10.29 -24.68 21.94
CA GLU A 234 -9.55 -23.80 21.03
C GLU A 234 -9.49 -24.38 19.62
N ASP A 235 -9.35 -25.71 19.50
CA ASP A 235 -9.37 -26.38 18.19
C ASP A 235 -10.72 -26.15 17.51
N LEU A 236 -11.83 -26.22 18.24
CA LEU A 236 -13.16 -25.92 17.69
C LEU A 236 -13.24 -24.46 17.22
N VAL A 237 -12.80 -23.51 18.04
CA VAL A 237 -12.83 -22.07 17.73
C VAL A 237 -11.96 -21.74 16.51
N GLN A 238 -10.80 -22.38 16.37
CA GLN A 238 -9.86 -22.15 15.27
C GLN A 238 -10.14 -22.99 14.02
N ALA A 239 -10.97 -24.03 14.12
CA ALA A 239 -11.28 -24.93 13.02
C ALA A 239 -11.93 -24.21 11.83
N PRO A 240 -11.79 -24.72 10.60
CA PRO A 240 -12.49 -24.20 9.44
C PRO A 240 -14.00 -24.14 9.65
N MET A 241 -14.67 -23.18 8.98
CA MET A 241 -16.11 -22.94 9.13
C MET A 241 -16.97 -24.22 8.98
N GLY A 242 -16.59 -25.13 8.07
CA GLY A 242 -17.29 -26.40 7.86
C GLY A 242 -17.26 -27.32 9.09
N THR A 243 -16.09 -27.47 9.72
CA THR A 243 -15.91 -28.25 10.95
C THR A 243 -16.66 -27.60 12.12
N PHE A 244 -16.51 -26.28 12.28
CA PHE A 244 -17.17 -25.52 13.35
C PHE A 244 -18.70 -25.67 13.29
N THR A 245 -19.29 -25.39 12.13
CA THR A 245 -20.74 -25.50 11.93
C THR A 245 -21.21 -26.95 11.93
N GLY A 246 -20.44 -27.87 11.38
CA GLY A 246 -20.77 -29.30 11.37
C GLY A 246 -20.86 -29.87 12.78
N PHE A 247 -19.90 -29.54 13.65
CA PHE A 247 -19.89 -29.96 15.05
C PHE A 247 -21.12 -29.45 15.79
N LEU A 248 -21.41 -28.14 15.72
CA LEU A 248 -22.54 -27.53 16.42
C LEU A 248 -23.90 -27.99 15.89
N ASN A 249 -24.03 -28.16 14.57
CA ASN A 249 -25.26 -28.73 13.99
C ASN A 249 -25.51 -30.16 14.49
N LYS A 250 -24.46 -30.99 14.55
CA LYS A 250 -24.60 -32.38 14.98
C LYS A 250 -24.91 -32.47 16.48
N LEU A 251 -24.31 -31.60 17.29
CA LEU A 251 -24.60 -31.50 18.73
C LEU A 251 -26.04 -31.06 19.03
N ARG A 252 -26.65 -30.26 18.16
CA ARG A 252 -28.03 -29.77 18.30
C ARG A 252 -29.04 -30.50 17.44
N GLU A 253 -28.69 -31.68 16.96
CA GLU A 253 -29.56 -32.57 16.19
C GLU A 253 -30.14 -31.93 14.90
N GLY A 254 -29.44 -30.93 14.34
CA GLY A 254 -29.79 -30.33 13.07
C GLY A 254 -29.75 -28.80 13.05
N ARG A 255 -30.24 -28.28 11.92
CA ARG A 255 -30.11 -26.87 11.55
C ARG A 255 -30.95 -25.93 12.40
N GLU A 256 -32.15 -26.34 12.82
CA GLU A 256 -33.02 -25.50 13.65
C GLU A 256 -32.42 -25.28 15.04
N GLY A 257 -31.98 -26.35 15.70
CA GLY A 257 -31.30 -26.26 16.99
C GLY A 257 -30.03 -25.42 16.93
N PHE A 258 -29.28 -25.52 15.83
CA PHE A 258 -28.13 -24.66 15.58
C PHE A 258 -28.49 -23.17 15.52
N TRP A 259 -29.49 -22.78 14.71
CA TRP A 259 -29.85 -21.37 14.60
C TRP A 259 -30.50 -20.82 15.87
N MET A 260 -31.15 -21.66 16.66
CA MET A 260 -31.75 -21.24 17.92
C MET A 260 -30.70 -20.99 19.03
N LEU A 261 -29.65 -21.82 19.11
CA LEU A 261 -28.70 -21.78 20.23
C LEU A 261 -27.32 -21.22 19.87
N HIS A 262 -26.92 -21.30 18.60
CA HIS A 262 -25.57 -20.99 18.12
C HIS A 262 -25.54 -19.95 16.99
N ALA A 263 -26.66 -19.26 16.73
CA ALA A 263 -26.70 -18.16 15.75
C ALA A 263 -25.67 -17.07 16.06
N ASN A 264 -25.54 -16.66 17.32
CA ASN A 264 -24.58 -15.64 17.72
C ASN A 264 -23.13 -16.14 17.59
N ASP A 265 -22.88 -17.41 17.92
CA ASP A 265 -21.56 -18.03 17.75
C ASP A 265 -21.16 -18.08 16.27
N TYR A 266 -22.12 -18.33 15.38
CA TYR A 266 -21.90 -18.28 13.94
C TYR A 266 -21.54 -16.88 13.45
N ILE A 267 -22.20 -15.84 13.97
CA ILE A 267 -21.89 -14.45 13.63
C ILE A 267 -20.46 -14.12 14.06
N GLN A 268 -20.10 -14.44 15.31
CA GLN A 268 -18.75 -14.24 15.85
C GLN A 268 -17.70 -15.04 15.08
N LYS A 269 -18.01 -16.28 14.67
CA LYS A 269 -17.12 -17.09 13.85
C LYS A 269 -16.88 -16.47 12.47
N ASN A 270 -17.89 -15.90 11.82
CA ASN A 270 -17.67 -15.18 10.55
C ASN A 270 -16.83 -13.91 10.75
N ALA A 271 -16.99 -13.22 11.88
CA ALA A 271 -16.16 -12.08 12.24
C ALA A 271 -14.70 -12.48 12.48
N LEU A 272 -14.48 -13.61 13.17
CA LEU A 272 -13.14 -14.18 13.39
C LEU A 272 -12.46 -14.53 12.06
N GLU A 273 -13.14 -15.27 11.18
CA GLU A 273 -12.60 -15.65 9.87
C GLU A 273 -12.32 -14.44 8.97
N TYR A 274 -13.14 -13.39 9.09
CA TYR A 274 -12.91 -12.12 8.41
C TYR A 274 -11.59 -11.46 8.86
N LEU A 275 -11.36 -11.38 10.16
CA LEU A 275 -10.16 -10.77 10.75
C LEU A 275 -8.88 -11.56 10.43
N LYS A 276 -8.99 -12.89 10.34
CA LYS A 276 -7.86 -13.78 9.97
C LYS A 276 -7.54 -13.77 8.48
N SER A 277 -8.51 -13.43 7.62
CA SER A 277 -8.32 -13.47 6.17
C SER A 277 -7.52 -12.26 5.67
N ALA A 278 -6.47 -12.51 4.89
CA ALA A 278 -5.76 -11.48 4.12
C ALA A 278 -6.41 -11.19 2.75
N SER A 279 -7.33 -12.04 2.29
CA SER A 279 -7.96 -11.92 0.97
C SER A 279 -9.20 -11.02 1.00
N LYS A 280 -9.18 -9.94 0.20
CA LYS A 280 -10.32 -9.04 0.00
C LYS A 280 -11.58 -9.78 -0.46
N GLY A 281 -11.43 -10.72 -1.39
CA GLY A 281 -12.55 -11.53 -1.90
C GLY A 281 -13.19 -12.39 -0.81
N GLN A 282 -12.37 -13.00 0.06
CA GLN A 282 -12.90 -13.78 1.19
C GLN A 282 -13.57 -12.90 2.24
N ARG A 283 -12.99 -11.73 2.56
CA ARG A 283 -13.61 -10.75 3.45
C ARG A 283 -14.98 -10.29 2.96
N PHE A 284 -15.10 -10.00 1.67
CA PHE A 284 -16.38 -9.70 1.02
C PHE A 284 -17.38 -10.87 1.20
N ASN A 285 -16.95 -12.11 1.00
CA ASN A 285 -17.80 -13.28 1.15
C ASN A 285 -18.33 -13.47 2.58
N TYR A 286 -17.51 -13.26 3.62
CA TYR A 286 -17.97 -13.33 5.01
C TYR A 286 -19.01 -12.25 5.32
N ARG A 287 -18.79 -11.01 4.86
CA ARG A 287 -19.77 -9.92 5.03
C ARG A 287 -21.08 -10.22 4.28
N ARG A 288 -20.99 -10.66 3.03
CA ARG A 288 -22.16 -11.06 2.23
C ARG A 288 -22.95 -12.17 2.91
N ARG A 289 -22.27 -13.18 3.46
CA ARG A 289 -22.92 -14.28 4.17
C ARG A 289 -23.71 -13.80 5.39
N LEU A 290 -23.16 -12.87 6.18
CA LEU A 290 -23.89 -12.29 7.30
C LEU A 290 -25.10 -11.48 6.85
N LYS A 291 -25.01 -10.72 5.75
CA LYS A 291 -26.17 -10.03 5.18
C LYS A 291 -27.27 -11.00 4.76
N GLU A 292 -26.91 -12.09 4.09
CA GLU A 292 -27.87 -13.16 3.72
C GLU A 292 -28.51 -13.83 4.96
N VAL A 293 -27.78 -13.94 6.07
CA VAL A 293 -28.33 -14.45 7.34
C VAL A 293 -29.29 -13.44 7.96
N ALA A 294 -28.99 -12.14 7.93
CA ALA A 294 -29.89 -11.11 8.44
C ALA A 294 -31.23 -11.10 7.69
N GLU A 295 -31.21 -11.31 6.36
CA GLU A 295 -32.41 -11.45 5.54
C GLU A 295 -33.24 -12.69 5.93
N LYS A 296 -32.59 -13.82 6.20
CA LYS A 296 -33.25 -15.08 6.55
C LYS A 296 -33.69 -15.16 8.01
N HIS A 297 -33.02 -14.44 8.90
CA HIS A 297 -33.23 -14.46 10.34
C HIS A 297 -33.32 -13.03 10.88
N PRO A 298 -34.47 -12.34 10.71
CA PRO A 298 -34.61 -10.92 11.06
C PRO A 298 -34.30 -10.59 12.53
N HIS A 299 -34.53 -11.53 13.45
CA HIS A 299 -34.19 -11.37 14.86
C HIS A 299 -32.68 -11.21 15.13
N LEU A 300 -31.82 -11.61 14.17
CA LEU A 300 -30.37 -11.45 14.23
C LEU A 300 -29.87 -10.19 13.51
N ALA A 301 -30.74 -9.49 12.76
CA ALA A 301 -30.34 -8.40 11.88
C ALA A 301 -29.58 -7.30 12.64
N LYS A 302 -30.08 -6.91 13.82
CA LYS A 302 -29.42 -5.91 14.67
C LYS A 302 -28.02 -6.35 15.11
N THR A 303 -27.88 -7.57 15.63
CA THR A 303 -26.57 -8.11 16.05
C THR A 303 -25.59 -8.20 14.88
N ILE A 304 -26.08 -8.55 13.69
CA ILE A 304 -25.29 -8.62 12.47
C ILE A 304 -24.85 -7.23 12.02
N GLU A 305 -25.74 -6.23 12.04
CA GLU A 305 -25.40 -4.84 11.73
C GLU A 305 -24.34 -4.29 12.68
N GLU A 306 -24.51 -4.51 13.99
CA GLU A 306 -23.52 -4.13 15.00
C GLU A 306 -22.17 -4.81 14.77
N THR A 307 -22.17 -6.10 14.40
CA THR A 307 -20.94 -6.84 14.08
C THR A 307 -20.28 -6.31 12.80
N LEU A 308 -21.07 -6.00 11.76
CA LEU A 308 -20.58 -5.48 10.49
C LEU A 308 -20.01 -4.06 10.64
N ALA A 309 -20.64 -3.21 11.45
CA ALA A 309 -20.22 -1.83 11.68
C ALA A 309 -19.06 -1.73 12.69
N GLY A 310 -19.03 -2.59 13.71
CA GLY A 310 -18.01 -2.56 14.76
C GLY A 310 -16.78 -3.40 14.42
N VAL A 311 -16.98 -4.70 14.20
CA VAL A 311 -15.88 -5.68 14.07
C VAL A 311 -15.37 -5.76 12.64
N MET A 312 -16.27 -5.71 11.66
CA MET A 312 -15.96 -5.97 10.24
C MET A 312 -15.95 -4.70 9.36
N SER A 313 -15.69 -3.52 9.93
CA SER A 313 -15.77 -2.23 9.22
C SER A 313 -14.63 -1.92 8.22
N TYR A 314 -13.67 -2.84 8.02
CA TYR A 314 -12.42 -2.60 7.29
C TYR A 314 -12.19 -3.49 6.07
#